data_AF-A0A924JZU8-F1
#
_entry.id   AF-A0A924JZU8-F1
#
_cell.length_a   1.000
_cell.length_b   1.000
_cell.length_c   1.000
_cell.angle_alpha   90.00
_cell.angle_beta   90.00
_cell.angle_gamma   90.00
#
_symmetry.space_group_name_H-M   'P 1'
#
loop_
_entity.id
_entity.type
_entity.pdbx_description
1 polymer ?
#
loop_
_entity_poly.entity_id
_entity_poly.type
_entity_poly.pdbx_seq_one_letter_code
_entity_poly.pdbx_strand_id
1 'polypeptide(L)'
;WFTLIPPFGDHSLGGHVWVPIDDENCWAWSINYHPGKPLSAEERSLMAAGKGIHVQYEDVHPISWRPRANKDNDYLIDRTAQQEGRAYSGVFGFSEQDASLQESMGPLQDRTRELLLPTDKAIVMARRMLQEAAEGLAQGIEPPALDASAQQVRAAGVLLPHGQDPKPWAKDKIQQVRGKPVYSL
;
A
#
# COMPACT_ATOMS: atom_id res chain seq x y z
N TRP A 1 -6.87 -5.40 -6.42
CA TRP A 1 -6.81 -5.23 -4.94
C TRP A 1 -6.33 -3.83 -4.62
N PHE A 2 -6.70 -3.23 -3.49
CA PHE A 2 -6.24 -1.89 -3.13
C PHE A 2 -5.90 -1.77 -1.65
N THR A 3 -5.03 -0.82 -1.32
CA THR A 3 -4.74 -0.41 0.06
C THR A 3 -4.96 1.09 0.19
N LEU A 4 -5.30 1.52 1.40
CA LEU A 4 -5.42 2.92 1.76
C LEU A 4 -4.53 3.17 2.97
N ILE A 5 -3.72 4.22 2.89
CA ILE A 5 -2.84 4.62 3.96
C ILE A 5 -3.66 5.41 4.99
N PRO A 6 -3.58 5.09 6.29
CA PRO A 6 -4.20 5.89 7.33
C PRO A 6 -3.80 7.37 7.20
N PRO A 7 -4.77 8.29 7.15
CA PRO A 7 -4.49 9.71 6.97
C PRO A 7 -3.76 10.32 8.16
N PHE A 8 -2.92 11.30 7.86
CA PHE A 8 -2.14 12.08 8.81
C PHE A 8 -2.20 13.57 8.44
N GLY A 9 -2.58 14.44 9.37
CA GLY A 9 -2.72 15.88 9.17
C GLY A 9 -3.70 16.25 8.04
N ASP A 10 -3.38 17.34 7.34
CA ASP A 10 -4.08 17.79 6.13
C ASP A 10 -3.41 17.29 4.83
N HIS A 11 -2.63 16.20 4.91
CA HIS A 11 -2.04 15.61 3.71
C HIS A 11 -3.11 14.95 2.84
N SER A 12 -2.90 14.96 1.52
CA SER A 12 -3.71 14.17 0.59
C SER A 12 -3.80 12.71 1.04
N LEU A 13 -4.98 12.11 0.91
CA LEU A 13 -5.17 10.69 1.12
C LEU A 13 -4.41 9.92 0.05
N GLY A 14 -3.81 8.80 0.44
CA GLY A 14 -2.95 8.01 -0.43
C GLY A 14 -3.26 6.52 -0.37
N GLY A 15 -2.92 5.80 -1.43
CA GLY A 15 -3.05 4.36 -1.50
C GLY A 15 -2.52 3.80 -2.80
N HIS A 16 -2.57 2.47 -2.90
CA HIS A 16 -2.15 1.75 -4.09
C HIS A 16 -3.28 0.85 -4.59
N VAL A 17 -3.34 0.65 -5.90
CA VAL A 17 -4.18 -0.35 -6.55
C VAL A 17 -3.27 -1.30 -7.31
N TRP A 18 -3.38 -2.60 -7.01
CA TRP A 18 -2.68 -3.65 -7.74
C TRP A 18 -3.61 -4.29 -8.75
N VAL A 19 -3.20 -4.23 -10.01
CA VAL A 19 -3.91 -4.78 -11.15
C VAL A 19 -3.02 -5.87 -11.77
N PRO A 20 -3.46 -7.15 -11.73
CA PRO A 20 -2.71 -8.24 -12.37
C PRO A 20 -2.52 -7.99 -13.86
N ILE A 21 -1.34 -8.31 -14.37
CA ILE A 21 -1.01 -8.30 -15.79
C ILE A 21 -0.96 -9.74 -16.29
N ASP A 22 -0.20 -10.57 -15.58
CA ASP A 22 0.02 -11.99 -15.81
C ASP A 22 0.31 -12.70 -14.47
N ASP A 23 0.75 -13.95 -14.52
CA ASP A 23 0.99 -14.79 -13.35
C ASP A 23 2.14 -14.29 -12.46
N GLU A 24 3.06 -13.48 -13.00
CA GLU A 24 4.28 -13.05 -12.31
C GLU A 24 4.34 -11.53 -12.08
N ASN A 25 3.42 -10.75 -12.69
CA ASN A 25 3.48 -9.30 -12.72
C ASN A 25 2.14 -8.62 -12.39
N CYS A 26 2.24 -7.49 -11.69
CA CYS A 26 1.12 -6.59 -11.42
C CYS A 26 1.53 -5.15 -11.70
N TRP A 27 0.60 -4.35 -12.20
CA TRP A 27 0.71 -2.90 -12.12
C TRP A 27 0.40 -2.44 -10.70
N ALA A 28 1.27 -1.59 -10.13
CA ALA A 28 0.99 -0.84 -8.91
C ALA A 28 0.64 0.60 -9.27
N TRP A 29 -0.62 0.97 -9.10
CA TRP A 29 -1.11 2.33 -9.32
C TRP A 29 -1.11 3.09 -8.00
N SER A 30 -0.20 4.06 -7.86
CA SER A 30 -0.19 4.98 -6.72
C SER A 30 -1.16 6.13 -6.92
N ILE A 31 -2.05 6.36 -5.95
CA ILE A 31 -3.08 7.41 -6.03
C ILE A 31 -2.97 8.36 -4.86
N ASN A 32 -3.09 9.67 -5.14
CA ASN A 32 -3.31 10.71 -4.13
C ASN A 32 -4.60 11.46 -4.46
N TYR A 33 -5.40 11.75 -3.44
CA TYR A 33 -6.64 12.49 -3.61
C TYR A 33 -7.08 13.23 -2.35
N HIS A 34 -7.93 14.24 -2.56
CA HIS A 34 -8.71 14.90 -1.51
C HIS A 34 -10.19 14.71 -1.84
N PRO A 35 -11.05 14.29 -0.89
CA PRO A 35 -12.47 14.09 -1.17
C PRO A 35 -13.24 15.37 -1.54
N GLY A 36 -12.77 16.54 -1.07
CA GLY A 36 -13.53 17.80 -1.17
C GLY A 36 -12.78 18.98 -1.80
N LYS A 37 -11.53 18.79 -2.24
CA LYS A 37 -10.71 19.84 -2.88
C LYS A 37 -9.81 19.24 -3.96
N PRO A 38 -9.39 20.00 -4.97
CA PRO A 38 -8.34 19.55 -5.88
C PRO A 38 -7.01 19.44 -5.12
N LEU A 39 -6.10 18.59 -5.61
CA LEU A 39 -4.71 18.60 -5.17
C LEU A 39 -4.09 19.99 -5.40
N SER A 40 -3.17 20.41 -4.55
CA SER A 40 -2.42 21.64 -4.73
C SER A 40 -1.37 21.51 -5.85
N ALA A 41 -0.80 22.63 -6.28
CA ALA A 41 0.31 22.61 -7.24
C ALA A 41 1.57 21.96 -6.64
N GLU A 42 1.80 22.16 -5.34
CA GLU A 42 2.89 21.55 -4.59
C GLU A 42 2.73 20.03 -4.50
N GLU A 43 1.54 19.54 -4.13
CA GLU A 43 1.26 18.10 -4.04
C GLU A 43 1.51 17.41 -5.38
N ARG A 44 1.00 17.99 -6.49
CA ARG A 44 1.25 17.45 -7.83
C ARG A 44 2.72 17.47 -8.22
N SER A 45 3.46 18.52 -7.85
CA SER A 45 4.89 18.64 -8.12
C SER A 45 5.69 17.56 -7.39
N LEU A 46 5.36 17.31 -6.11
CA LEU A 46 5.98 16.26 -5.29
C LEU A 46 5.68 14.87 -5.87
N MET A 47 4.44 14.61 -6.30
CA MET A 47 4.07 13.36 -6.97
C MET A 47 4.89 13.16 -8.27
N ALA A 48 4.96 14.19 -9.12
CA ALA A 48 5.73 14.14 -10.37
C ALA A 48 7.24 13.95 -10.14
N ALA A 49 7.75 14.42 -8.99
CA ALA A 49 9.13 14.22 -8.57
C ALA A 49 9.40 12.83 -7.94
N GLY A 50 8.39 11.96 -7.85
CA GLY A 50 8.50 10.63 -7.23
C GLY A 50 8.65 10.69 -5.71
N LYS A 51 7.86 11.54 -5.04
CA LYS A 51 7.86 11.65 -3.57
C LYS A 51 6.67 10.93 -2.95
N GLY A 52 6.83 10.56 -1.68
CA GLY A 52 5.81 9.83 -0.93
C GLY A 52 5.68 8.41 -1.45
N ILE A 53 4.49 8.05 -1.93
CA ILE A 53 4.18 6.73 -2.50
C ILE A 53 4.39 6.64 -4.02
N HIS A 54 4.94 7.69 -4.62
CA HIS A 54 5.23 7.76 -6.04
C HIS A 54 6.70 7.50 -6.27
N VAL A 55 7.03 7.04 -7.48
CA VAL A 55 8.39 6.73 -7.91
C VAL A 55 8.77 7.58 -9.11
N GLN A 56 10.07 7.73 -9.34
CA GLN A 56 10.55 8.20 -10.64
C GLN A 56 10.57 7.05 -11.63
N TYR A 57 10.25 7.32 -12.89
CA TYR A 57 10.33 6.32 -13.96
C TYR A 57 11.65 6.42 -14.73
N GLU A 58 11.98 5.37 -15.45
CA GLU A 58 13.10 5.38 -16.40
C GLU A 58 12.91 6.47 -17.47
N ASP A 59 13.94 7.28 -17.69
CA ASP A 59 13.95 8.36 -18.68
C ASP A 59 14.40 7.81 -20.04
N VAL A 60 13.49 7.08 -20.69
CA VAL A 60 13.71 6.43 -22.00
C VAL A 60 12.59 6.81 -22.98
N HIS A 61 12.87 6.69 -24.28
CA HIS A 61 11.91 6.95 -25.35
C HIS A 61 11.63 5.67 -26.16
N PRO A 62 10.36 5.22 -26.30
CA PRO A 62 9.14 5.80 -25.72
C PRO A 62 9.09 5.67 -24.19
N ILE A 63 8.21 6.46 -23.54
CA ILE A 63 8.05 6.51 -22.09
C ILE A 63 7.91 5.09 -21.51
N SER A 64 8.72 4.80 -20.49
CA SER A 64 8.61 3.58 -19.68
C SER A 64 7.80 3.87 -18.42
N TRP A 65 6.96 2.92 -18.02
CA TRP A 65 6.24 2.92 -16.73
C TRP A 65 7.01 2.14 -15.65
N ARG A 66 8.26 1.77 -15.95
CA ARG A 66 9.12 1.06 -15.04
C ARG A 66 9.80 2.04 -14.09
N PRO A 67 9.81 1.76 -12.77
CA PRO A 67 10.54 2.58 -11.80
C PRO A 67 12.02 2.69 -12.18
N ARG A 68 12.60 3.88 -11.99
CA ARG A 68 14.01 4.16 -12.24
C ARG A 68 14.91 3.36 -11.32
N ALA A 69 14.56 3.27 -10.04
CA ALA A 69 15.19 2.37 -9.08
C ALA A 69 14.41 1.06 -9.09
N ASN A 70 15.07 -0.02 -9.51
CA ASN A 70 14.45 -1.32 -9.73
C ASN A 70 15.43 -2.46 -9.48
N LYS A 71 14.94 -3.70 -9.53
CA LYS A 71 15.77 -4.89 -9.26
C LYS A 71 17.01 -5.03 -10.15
N ASP A 72 17.02 -4.49 -11.38
CA ASP A 72 18.17 -4.66 -12.28
C ASP A 72 19.33 -3.71 -11.95
N ASN A 73 19.09 -2.70 -11.12
CA ASN A 73 20.09 -1.74 -10.68
C ASN A 73 20.20 -1.66 -9.15
N ASP A 74 19.83 -2.75 -8.47
CA ASP A 74 19.83 -2.86 -7.00
C ASP A 74 19.12 -1.68 -6.31
N TYR A 75 18.05 -1.19 -6.92
CA TYR A 75 17.27 -0.04 -6.45
C TYR A 75 18.11 1.21 -6.19
N LEU A 76 19.22 1.36 -6.93
CA LEU A 76 20.19 2.45 -6.80
C LEU A 76 20.72 2.61 -5.37
N ILE A 77 20.93 1.49 -4.67
CA ILE A 77 21.38 1.49 -3.28
C ILE A 77 22.70 2.25 -3.10
N ASP A 78 22.69 3.25 -2.21
CA ASP A 78 23.86 4.02 -1.81
C ASP A 78 24.44 3.50 -0.49
N ARG A 79 25.49 2.68 -0.61
CA ARG A 79 26.16 2.09 0.55
C ARG A 79 26.94 3.11 1.38
N THR A 80 27.41 4.19 0.76
CA THR A 80 28.07 5.28 1.50
C THR A 80 27.05 6.04 2.34
N ALA A 81 25.89 6.38 1.77
CA ALA A 81 24.78 6.97 2.53
C ALA A 81 24.30 6.08 3.67
N GLN A 82 24.28 4.77 3.45
CA GLN A 82 23.95 3.79 4.48
C GLN A 82 24.96 3.80 5.62
N GLN A 83 26.25 3.71 5.30
CA GLN A 83 27.33 3.74 6.29
C GLN A 83 27.36 5.04 7.09
N GLU A 84 27.08 6.17 6.45
CA GLU A 84 27.07 7.50 7.06
C GLU A 84 25.76 7.81 7.82
N GLY A 85 24.76 6.94 7.76
CA GLY A 85 23.46 7.13 8.42
C GLY A 85 22.54 8.15 7.73
N ARG A 86 22.86 8.56 6.49
CA ARG A 86 22.00 9.45 5.68
C ARG A 86 20.78 8.73 5.10
N ALA A 87 20.87 7.41 4.90
CA ALA A 87 19.78 6.55 4.47
C ALA A 87 19.85 5.21 5.20
N TYR A 88 18.82 4.82 5.95
CA TYR A 88 18.87 3.63 6.80
C TYR A 88 19.16 2.33 6.03
N SER A 89 18.44 2.11 4.92
CA SER A 89 18.61 0.94 4.04
C SER A 89 19.59 1.17 2.89
N GLY A 90 20.04 2.42 2.67
CA GLY A 90 20.77 2.85 1.47
C GLY A 90 19.87 3.07 0.24
N VAL A 91 18.60 2.66 0.28
CA VAL A 91 17.62 2.91 -0.80
C VAL A 91 16.85 4.18 -0.47
N PHE A 92 16.77 5.11 -1.42
CA PHE A 92 16.06 6.38 -1.26
C PHE A 92 14.64 6.29 -1.81
N GLY A 93 13.70 6.93 -1.10
CA GLY A 93 12.28 6.89 -1.41
C GLY A 93 11.55 5.81 -0.61
N PHE A 94 10.29 6.05 -0.23
CA PHE A 94 9.54 5.10 0.58
C PHE A 94 9.03 3.93 -0.26
N SER A 95 8.50 4.23 -1.44
CA SER A 95 8.03 3.20 -2.37
C SER A 95 9.16 2.30 -2.86
N GLU A 96 10.32 2.85 -3.16
CA GLU A 96 11.49 2.08 -3.58
C GLU A 96 12.00 1.15 -2.48
N GLN A 97 11.96 1.61 -1.22
CA GLN A 97 12.31 0.76 -0.07
C GLN A 97 11.36 -0.43 0.07
N ASP A 98 10.05 -0.19 0.02
CA ASP A 98 9.05 -1.25 0.12
C ASP A 98 9.10 -2.21 -1.08
N ALA A 99 9.20 -1.68 -2.29
CA ALA A 99 9.31 -2.45 -3.52
C ALA A 99 10.56 -3.34 -3.51
N SER A 100 11.69 -2.83 -3.01
CA SER A 100 12.94 -3.60 -2.96
C SER A 100 12.82 -4.88 -2.14
N LEU A 101 12.15 -4.81 -0.99
CA LEU A 101 11.89 -5.96 -0.14
C LEU A 101 10.82 -6.86 -0.75
N GLN A 102 9.74 -6.29 -1.29
CA GLN A 102 8.67 -7.06 -1.91
C GLN A 102 9.17 -7.92 -3.09
N GLU A 103 9.88 -7.31 -4.02
CA GLU A 103 10.40 -7.97 -5.23
C GLU A 103 11.54 -8.96 -4.92
N SER A 104 12.29 -8.75 -3.83
CA SER A 104 13.37 -9.67 -3.42
C SER A 104 12.90 -11.08 -3.06
N MET A 105 11.61 -11.24 -2.73
CA MET A 105 10.98 -12.55 -2.51
C MET A 105 10.75 -13.33 -3.82
N GLY A 106 11.04 -12.70 -4.97
CA GLY A 106 10.78 -13.26 -6.29
C GLY A 106 9.32 -13.10 -6.73
N PRO A 107 9.03 -13.42 -8.01
CA PRO A 107 7.70 -13.23 -8.59
C PRO A 107 6.64 -14.10 -7.90
N LEU A 108 7.00 -15.36 -7.57
CA LEU A 108 6.15 -16.31 -6.86
C LEU A 108 6.92 -16.93 -5.69
N GLN A 109 6.66 -16.42 -4.49
CA GLN A 109 7.31 -16.91 -3.27
C GLN A 109 6.77 -18.30 -2.85
N ASP A 110 7.66 -19.29 -2.77
CA ASP A 110 7.38 -20.57 -2.10
C ASP A 110 7.27 -20.37 -0.58
N ARG A 111 6.10 -20.73 -0.03
CA ARG A 111 5.76 -20.53 1.38
C ARG A 111 5.67 -21.83 2.18
N THR A 112 6.02 -22.96 1.58
CA THR A 112 5.98 -24.28 2.25
C THR A 112 6.84 -24.36 3.52
N ARG A 113 7.86 -23.49 3.61
CA ARG A 113 8.81 -23.40 4.73
C ARG A 113 8.74 -22.07 5.49
N GLU A 114 7.77 -21.22 5.19
CA GLU A 114 7.61 -19.92 5.85
C GLU A 114 7.22 -20.11 7.32
N LEU A 115 7.95 -19.46 8.23
CA LEU A 115 7.69 -19.50 9.67
C LEU A 115 7.08 -18.16 10.12
N LEU A 116 5.77 -18.15 10.33
CA LEU A 116 5.03 -16.95 10.74
C LEU A 116 5.01 -16.79 12.26
N LEU A 117 5.05 -15.53 12.71
CA LEU A 117 5.02 -15.15 14.12
C LEU A 117 3.65 -14.54 14.49
N PRO A 118 3.35 -14.36 15.79
CA PRO A 118 2.08 -13.77 16.21
C PRO A 118 1.78 -12.38 15.61
N THR A 119 2.82 -11.62 15.24
CA THR A 119 2.71 -10.33 14.54
C THR A 119 2.15 -10.46 13.13
N ASP A 120 2.25 -11.63 12.51
CA ASP A 120 1.80 -11.90 11.13
C ASP A 120 0.34 -12.33 11.05
N LYS A 121 -0.42 -12.19 12.14
CA LYS A 121 -1.83 -12.61 12.20
C LYS A 121 -2.66 -12.01 11.05
N ALA A 122 -2.43 -10.75 10.70
CA ALA A 122 -3.14 -10.10 9.59
C ALA A 122 -2.82 -10.75 8.24
N ILE A 123 -1.55 -11.14 8.02
CA ILE A 123 -1.09 -11.83 6.82
C ILE A 123 -1.77 -13.21 6.72
N VAL A 124 -1.77 -13.97 7.81
CA VAL A 124 -2.44 -15.28 7.87
C VAL A 124 -3.92 -15.16 7.54
N MET A 125 -4.62 -14.20 8.14
CA MET A 125 -6.04 -13.98 7.91
C MET A 125 -6.34 -13.60 6.45
N ALA A 126 -5.58 -12.66 5.88
CA ALA A 126 -5.77 -12.24 4.50
C ALA A 126 -5.55 -13.39 3.51
N ARG A 127 -4.47 -14.16 3.69
CA ARG A 127 -4.15 -15.31 2.83
C ARG A 127 -5.22 -16.39 2.90
N ARG A 128 -5.69 -16.71 4.11
CA ARG A 128 -6.77 -17.68 4.31
C ARG A 128 -8.05 -17.25 3.59
N MET A 129 -8.45 -15.98 3.72
CA MET A 129 -9.63 -15.45 3.03
C MET A 129 -9.51 -15.54 1.51
N LEU A 130 -8.34 -15.22 0.94
CA LEU A 130 -8.10 -15.32 -0.50
C LEU A 130 -8.13 -16.76 -1.00
N GLN A 131 -7.52 -17.68 -0.24
CA GLN A 131 -7.53 -19.12 -0.57
C GLN A 131 -8.95 -19.69 -0.54
N GLU A 132 -9.70 -19.46 0.54
CA GLU A 132 -11.09 -19.91 0.68
C GLU A 132 -11.97 -19.36 -0.46
N ALA A 133 -11.78 -18.09 -0.84
CA ALA A 133 -12.48 -17.48 -1.96
C ALA A 133 -12.15 -18.12 -3.30
N ALA A 134 -10.88 -18.43 -3.57
CA ALA A 134 -10.45 -19.07 -4.81
C ALA A 134 -10.95 -20.53 -4.92
N GLU A 135 -10.81 -21.31 -3.84
CA GLU A 135 -11.30 -22.69 -3.78
C GLU A 135 -12.83 -22.77 -3.87
N GLY A 136 -13.54 -21.83 -3.24
CA GLY A 136 -14.99 -21.70 -3.33
C GLY A 136 -15.45 -21.36 -4.75
N LEU A 137 -14.78 -20.41 -5.42
CA LEU A 137 -15.12 -20.02 -6.79
C LEU A 137 -14.97 -21.19 -7.77
N ALA A 138 -13.94 -22.03 -7.61
CA ALA A 138 -13.78 -23.25 -8.42
C ALA A 138 -14.95 -24.25 -8.25
N GLN A 139 -15.72 -24.13 -7.17
CA GLN A 139 -16.91 -24.94 -6.87
C GLN A 139 -18.22 -24.20 -7.19
N GLY A 140 -18.15 -23.01 -7.80
CA GLY A 140 -19.32 -22.19 -8.13
C GLY A 140 -19.84 -21.32 -6.99
N ILE A 141 -19.06 -21.12 -5.92
CA ILE A 141 -19.39 -20.22 -4.82
C ILE A 141 -18.74 -18.87 -5.09
N GLU A 142 -19.55 -17.84 -5.32
CA GLU A 142 -19.05 -16.48 -5.57
C GLU A 142 -18.25 -15.93 -4.37
N PRO A 143 -17.10 -15.26 -4.61
CA PRO A 143 -16.31 -14.66 -3.55
C PRO A 143 -17.05 -13.51 -2.86
N PRO A 144 -16.66 -13.15 -1.62
CA PRO A 144 -17.24 -12.00 -0.94
C PRO A 144 -16.85 -10.68 -1.64
N ALA A 145 -17.60 -9.61 -1.32
CA ALA A 145 -17.30 -8.23 -1.72
C ALA A 145 -17.32 -7.93 -3.24
N LEU A 146 -18.12 -8.69 -4.01
CA LEU A 146 -18.45 -8.35 -5.41
C LEU A 146 -19.33 -7.09 -5.52
N ASP A 147 -20.17 -6.83 -4.52
CA ASP A 147 -20.97 -5.61 -4.48
C ASP A 147 -20.11 -4.41 -4.05
N ALA A 148 -20.21 -3.30 -4.79
CA ALA A 148 -19.45 -2.09 -4.52
C ALA A 148 -19.70 -1.50 -3.12
N SER A 149 -20.85 -1.75 -2.51
CA SER A 149 -21.15 -1.33 -1.14
C SER A 149 -20.21 -1.99 -0.11
N ALA A 150 -19.76 -3.22 -0.36
CA ALA A 150 -18.78 -3.91 0.49
C ALA A 150 -17.38 -3.29 0.41
N GLN A 151 -17.12 -2.46 -0.61
CA GLN A 151 -15.86 -1.75 -0.82
C GLN A 151 -15.88 -0.33 -0.24
N GLN A 152 -16.97 0.08 0.45
CA GLN A 152 -17.07 1.37 1.16
C GLN A 152 -16.26 1.38 2.46
N VAL A 153 -14.99 1.02 2.36
CA VAL A 153 -14.02 0.99 3.45
C VAL A 153 -13.08 2.19 3.28
N ARG A 154 -12.73 2.84 4.38
CA ARG A 154 -11.74 3.93 4.41
C ARG A 154 -10.78 3.72 5.57
N ALA A 155 -9.53 4.14 5.39
CA ALA A 155 -8.57 4.20 6.48
C ALA A 155 -8.91 5.36 7.43
N ALA A 156 -8.51 5.24 8.70
CA ALA A 156 -8.71 6.25 9.72
C ALA A 156 -7.44 6.36 10.58
N GLY A 157 -7.01 7.59 10.85
CA GLY A 157 -5.95 7.91 11.78
C GLY A 157 -6.53 8.64 12.99
N VAL A 158 -6.28 8.15 14.21
CA VAL A 158 -6.73 8.79 15.45
C VAL A 158 -5.72 8.64 16.59
N LEU A 159 -5.57 9.69 17.39
CA LEU A 159 -4.90 9.62 18.69
C LEU A 159 -5.96 9.39 19.76
N LEU A 160 -5.83 8.28 20.49
CA LEU A 160 -6.68 7.97 21.63
C LEU A 160 -5.93 8.24 22.93
N PRO A 161 -6.60 8.70 24.00
CA PRO A 161 -6.05 8.71 25.35
C PRO A 161 -5.54 7.32 25.74
N HIS A 162 -4.43 7.26 26.48
CA HIS A 162 -3.75 6.02 26.85
C HIS A 162 -4.65 4.96 27.52
N GLY A 163 -5.69 5.36 28.25
CA GLY A 163 -6.63 4.45 28.91
C GLY A 163 -7.83 4.00 28.07
N GLN A 164 -7.97 4.51 26.84
CA GLN A 164 -9.12 4.21 25.99
C GLN A 164 -8.86 2.96 25.15
N ASP A 165 -9.73 1.96 25.26
CA ASP A 165 -9.66 0.77 24.41
C ASP A 165 -10.02 1.14 22.96
N PRO A 166 -9.11 0.91 21.99
CA PRO A 166 -9.36 1.24 20.59
C PRO A 166 -10.47 0.40 19.95
N LYS A 167 -10.76 -0.83 20.43
CA LYS A 167 -11.73 -1.71 19.76
C LYS A 167 -13.18 -1.28 19.98
N PRO A 168 -13.67 -1.03 21.20
CA PRO A 168 -15.00 -0.47 21.42
C PRO A 168 -15.13 0.92 20.80
N TRP A 169 -14.09 1.74 20.92
CA TRP A 169 -14.08 3.07 20.31
C TRP A 169 -14.24 3.00 18.79
N ALA A 170 -13.50 2.13 18.12
CA ALA A 170 -13.61 1.93 16.68
C ALA A 170 -15.01 1.45 16.28
N LYS A 171 -15.56 0.48 17.01
CA LYS A 171 -16.91 -0.02 16.74
C LYS A 171 -17.96 1.10 16.79
N ASP A 172 -17.84 2.02 17.75
CA ASP A 172 -18.74 3.16 17.90
C ASP A 172 -18.49 4.29 16.89
N LYS A 173 -17.22 4.63 16.62
CA LYS A 173 -16.86 5.85 15.89
C LYS A 173 -16.52 5.65 14.41
N ILE A 174 -15.98 4.51 14.02
CA ILE A 174 -15.49 4.28 12.63
C ILE A 174 -16.37 3.33 11.81
N GLN A 175 -17.39 2.71 12.42
CA GLN A 175 -18.41 1.97 11.68
C GLN A 175 -19.52 2.90 11.17
N GLN A 176 -20.08 2.60 9.98
CA GLN A 176 -21.22 3.32 9.38
C GLN A 176 -21.02 4.84 9.28
N VAL A 177 -19.83 5.26 8.84
CA VAL A 177 -19.40 6.66 8.81
C VAL A 177 -19.66 7.39 7.50
N ARG A 178 -20.61 6.90 6.69
CA ARG A 178 -20.96 7.54 5.43
C ARG A 178 -21.41 8.99 5.68
N GLY A 179 -20.87 9.92 4.91
CA GLY A 179 -21.15 11.36 5.07
C GLY A 179 -20.47 12.03 6.28
N LYS A 180 -19.73 11.29 7.11
CA LYS A 180 -18.94 11.88 8.21
C LYS A 180 -17.54 12.28 7.71
N PRO A 181 -16.93 13.33 8.29
CA PRO A 181 -15.53 13.68 8.01
C PRO A 181 -14.57 12.49 8.18
N VAL A 182 -13.45 12.54 7.47
CA VAL A 182 -12.36 11.55 7.60
C VAL A 182 -11.63 11.81 8.91
N TYR A 183 -11.35 10.76 9.68
CA TYR A 183 -10.47 10.85 10.84
C TYR A 183 -9.03 10.87 10.35
N SER A 184 -8.32 11.97 10.61
CA SER A 184 -6.89 12.16 10.32
C SER A 184 -6.17 12.55 11.61
N LEU A 185 -4.94 12.05 11.79
CA LEU A 185 -4.09 12.36 12.95
C LEU A 185 -3.69 13.83 13.00
#